data_AF-A0A7C6UTS8-F1
#
_entry.id   AF-A0A7C6UTS8-F1
#
_cell.length_a   1.000
_cell.length_b   1.000
_cell.length_c   1.000
_cell.angle_alpha   90.00
_cell.angle_beta   90.00
_cell.angle_gamma   90.00
#
_symmetry.space_group_name_H-M   'P 1'
#
loop_
_entity.id
_entity.type
_entity.pdbx_description
1 polymer ?
#
loop_
_entity_poly.entity_id
_entity_poly.type
_entity_poly.pdbx_seq_one_letter_code
_entity_poly.pdbx_strand_id
1 'polypeptide(L)'
;MKKSYLFFLLFLISISVLAKPKIGLVGDNDFIIADCLRDTGVSFLPLSLLDLEPEILDFLDVLIIHETPKLDKILVKNLKRYIRSGKKAVVFAGVLANDLINGTLDEDSIAYTLGITDIQVYYNLRLPLEKDSLELPLAYGLNQRKGNELAVFDNKSVAISMNDKALVWGISSLDESLAKNNCLKQLFCQTLKEFLLDKTMLEEAQKLVSVDKLPPDKIHLYNEAAKLKEELDLMELGQAFDNFDRSLSLFKDCYLYSLPSRTQETRAMWFRPPTSKSAITDSLDRLAELGINLIFVETLWEGMLLYPNGPISQRPEFRGFDPLEFIITEAH
;
A
#
# COMPACT_ATOMS: atom_id res chain seq x y z
N MET A 1 -8.20 -17.07 -19.62
CA MET A 1 -8.87 -15.82 -19.21
C MET A 1 -9.57 -15.89 -17.85
N LYS A 2 -10.32 -16.94 -17.47
CA LYS A 2 -11.00 -17.02 -16.16
C LYS A 2 -10.09 -17.19 -14.91
N LYS A 3 -8.86 -17.72 -15.07
CA LYS A 3 -7.93 -17.93 -13.93
C LYS A 3 -7.28 -16.63 -13.41
N SER A 4 -7.00 -15.64 -14.27
CA SER A 4 -6.47 -14.34 -13.82
C SER A 4 -7.50 -13.54 -13.02
N TYR A 5 -8.79 -13.60 -13.41
CA TYR A 5 -9.86 -12.88 -12.73
C TYR A 5 -10.06 -13.36 -11.28
N LEU A 6 -9.95 -14.69 -11.05
CA LEU A 6 -10.10 -15.27 -9.71
C LEU A 6 -8.92 -14.92 -8.79
N PHE A 7 -7.70 -14.89 -9.34
CA PHE A 7 -6.51 -14.48 -8.59
C PHE A 7 -6.56 -12.98 -8.23
N PHE A 8 -7.05 -12.15 -9.15
CA PHE A 8 -7.26 -10.71 -8.91
C PHE A 8 -8.38 -10.45 -7.88
N LEU A 9 -9.46 -11.22 -7.94
CA LEU A 9 -10.56 -11.15 -6.96
C LEU A 9 -10.07 -11.53 -5.56
N LEU A 10 -9.29 -12.61 -5.44
CA LEU A 10 -8.68 -13.02 -4.18
C LEU A 10 -7.66 -12.00 -3.67
N PHE A 11 -6.89 -11.35 -4.55
CA PHE A 11 -5.96 -10.28 -4.18
C PHE A 11 -6.69 -9.04 -3.65
N LEU A 12 -7.79 -8.62 -4.30
CA LEU A 12 -8.60 -7.49 -3.86
C LEU A 12 -9.30 -7.74 -2.51
N ILE A 13 -9.75 -8.98 -2.27
CA ILE A 13 -10.39 -9.42 -1.02
C ILE A 13 -9.35 -9.66 0.10
N SER A 14 -8.11 -10.06 -0.21
CA SER A 14 -7.07 -10.35 0.79
C SER A 14 -6.22 -9.16 1.22
N ILE A 15 -6.37 -7.99 0.60
CA ILE A 15 -5.72 -6.78 1.10
C ILE A 15 -6.57 -6.22 2.25
N SER A 16 -6.43 -6.86 3.40
CA SER A 16 -6.75 -6.31 4.71
C SER A 16 -5.93 -5.04 4.90
N VAL A 17 -6.58 -3.88 4.82
CA VAL A 17 -6.01 -2.54 5.05
C VAL A 17 -4.73 -2.30 4.22
N LEU A 18 -4.87 -1.73 3.03
CA LEU A 18 -3.69 -1.15 2.37
C LEU A 18 -3.24 0.01 3.27
N ALA A 19 -2.18 -0.26 4.02
CA ALA A 19 -1.51 0.71 4.86
C ALA A 19 -0.70 1.62 3.95
N LYS A 20 -0.61 2.91 4.33
CA LYS A 20 0.31 3.89 3.74
C LYS A 20 1.62 3.20 3.33
N PRO A 21 2.17 3.51 2.14
CA PRO A 21 3.39 2.88 1.68
C PRO A 21 4.47 3.03 2.75
N LYS A 22 5.07 1.92 3.16
CA LYS A 22 6.17 1.94 4.12
C LYS A 22 7.42 2.41 3.41
N ILE A 23 7.70 3.70 3.57
CA ILE A 23 8.82 4.39 2.92
C ILE A 23 10.05 4.29 3.82
N GLY A 24 11.14 3.77 3.29
CA GLY A 24 12.48 3.91 3.87
C GLY A 24 13.22 5.07 3.19
N LEU A 25 13.87 5.93 3.98
CA LEU A 25 14.73 7.00 3.48
C LEU A 25 16.18 6.69 3.82
N VAL A 26 16.99 6.43 2.79
CA VAL A 26 18.41 6.12 2.92
C VAL A 26 19.22 7.38 2.76
N GLY A 27 19.94 7.74 3.82
CA GLY A 27 20.81 8.90 3.86
C GLY A 27 21.10 9.24 5.31
N ASP A 28 22.33 8.95 5.76
CA ASP A 28 22.78 9.36 7.09
C ASP A 28 22.74 10.89 7.15
N ASN A 29 21.70 11.45 7.77
CA ASN A 29 21.42 12.89 7.86
C ASN A 29 20.79 13.56 6.62
N ASP A 30 20.00 12.84 5.81
CA ASP A 30 19.19 13.48 4.77
C ASP A 30 18.00 14.24 5.38
N PHE A 31 18.28 15.44 5.89
CA PHE A 31 17.27 16.34 6.43
C PHE A 31 16.38 16.95 5.33
N ILE A 32 16.85 16.99 4.09
CA ILE A 32 16.19 17.71 3.00
C ILE A 32 14.97 16.95 2.51
N ILE A 33 15.14 15.68 2.16
CA ILE A 33 14.01 14.82 1.78
C ILE A 33 13.13 14.57 2.98
N ALA A 34 13.73 14.37 4.17
CA ALA A 34 12.99 14.20 5.41
C ALA A 34 12.05 15.38 5.71
N ASP A 35 12.51 16.62 5.55
CA ASP A 35 11.68 17.82 5.71
C ASP A 35 10.56 17.86 4.67
N CYS A 36 10.88 17.58 3.39
CA CYS A 36 9.87 17.57 2.33
C CYS A 36 8.75 16.54 2.58
N LEU A 37 9.10 15.36 3.10
CA LEU A 37 8.13 14.32 3.46
C LEU A 37 7.33 14.71 4.71
N ARG A 38 7.99 15.28 5.74
CA ARG A 38 7.32 15.75 6.97
C ARG A 38 6.33 16.87 6.69
N ASP A 39 6.73 17.86 5.89
CA ASP A 39 5.91 19.00 5.52
C ASP A 39 4.63 18.58 4.80
N THR A 40 4.67 17.43 4.09
CA THR A 40 3.52 16.87 3.37
C THR A 40 2.77 15.77 4.14
N GLY A 41 3.11 15.56 5.42
CA GLY A 41 2.43 14.59 6.30
C GLY A 41 2.73 13.12 5.99
N VAL A 42 3.85 12.82 5.32
CA VAL A 42 4.27 11.46 4.99
C VAL A 42 5.19 10.90 6.06
N SER A 43 4.83 9.74 6.62
CA SER A 43 5.69 8.98 7.52
C SER A 43 6.74 8.18 6.75
N PHE A 44 7.97 8.15 7.26
CA PHE A 44 9.05 7.34 6.72
C PHE A 44 9.93 6.79 7.85
N LEU A 45 10.68 5.73 7.53
CA LEU A 45 11.73 5.18 8.38
C LEU A 45 13.08 5.71 7.90
N PRO A 46 13.81 6.51 8.69
CA PRO A 46 15.20 6.88 8.36
C PRO A 46 16.08 5.64 8.46
N LEU A 47 16.95 5.44 7.47
CA LEU A 47 17.81 4.27 7.31
C LEU A 47 19.24 4.72 7.02
N SER A 48 20.18 4.09 7.71
CA SER A 48 21.59 4.09 7.32
C SER A 48 21.85 3.05 6.24
N LEU A 49 23.04 3.05 5.65
CA LEU A 49 23.46 1.99 4.73
C LEU A 49 23.53 0.62 5.39
N LEU A 50 23.84 0.57 6.69
CA LEU A 50 23.90 -0.68 7.45
C LEU A 50 22.51 -1.30 7.63
N ASP A 51 21.46 -0.49 7.55
CA ASP A 51 20.08 -0.97 7.67
C ASP A 51 19.53 -1.58 6.37
N LEU A 52 20.31 -1.60 5.28
CA LEU A 52 19.92 -2.21 4.00
C LEU A 52 20.10 -3.74 3.99
N GLU A 53 19.74 -4.37 5.10
CA GLU A 53 19.69 -5.81 5.27
C GLU A 53 18.34 -6.38 4.79
N PRO A 54 18.29 -7.63 4.31
CA PRO A 54 17.07 -8.23 3.76
C PRO A 54 15.87 -8.16 4.70
N GLU A 55 16.08 -8.31 6.00
CA GLU A 55 15.04 -8.32 7.03
C GLU A 55 14.31 -6.97 7.08
N ILE A 56 15.04 -5.86 7.10
CA ILE A 56 14.46 -4.51 7.11
C ILE A 56 13.84 -4.18 5.76
N LEU A 57 14.57 -4.48 4.67
CA LEU A 57 14.10 -4.28 3.31
C LEU A 57 12.82 -5.08 3.00
N ASP A 58 12.57 -6.21 3.68
CA ASP A 58 11.36 -7.00 3.55
C ASP A 58 10.11 -6.34 4.16
N PHE A 59 10.27 -5.36 5.03
CA PHE A 59 9.16 -4.57 5.59
C PHE A 59 8.80 -3.32 4.79
N LEU A 60 9.63 -2.89 3.85
CA LEU A 60 9.45 -1.63 3.12
C LEU A 60 8.78 -1.84 1.75
N ASP A 61 7.89 -0.94 1.37
CA ASP A 61 7.26 -0.94 0.05
C ASP A 61 8.04 -0.09 -0.95
N VAL A 62 8.63 1.00 -0.44
CA VAL A 62 9.38 1.99 -1.22
C VAL A 62 10.67 2.35 -0.50
N LEU A 63 11.77 2.41 -1.24
CA LEU A 63 13.06 2.88 -0.75
C LEU A 63 13.49 4.14 -1.50
N ILE A 64 13.72 5.24 -0.78
CA ILE A 64 14.26 6.47 -1.34
C ILE A 64 15.76 6.51 -1.03
N ILE A 65 16.60 6.59 -2.06
CA ILE A 65 18.05 6.69 -1.97
C ILE A 65 18.46 8.03 -2.58
N HIS A 66 18.71 8.99 -1.70
CA HIS A 66 19.02 10.37 -2.09
C HIS A 66 20.51 10.57 -2.31
N GLU A 67 21.31 10.26 -1.30
CA GLU A 67 22.76 10.42 -1.37
C GLU A 67 23.45 9.28 -0.63
N THR A 68 24.33 8.57 -1.34
CA THR A 68 25.13 7.50 -0.75
C THR A 68 26.52 7.47 -1.37
N PRO A 69 27.55 7.00 -0.63
CA PRO A 69 28.80 6.54 -1.25
C PRO A 69 28.54 5.37 -2.20
N LYS A 70 29.60 4.96 -2.92
CA LYS A 70 29.55 3.77 -3.77
C LYS A 70 29.11 2.56 -2.94
N LEU A 71 28.05 1.91 -3.40
CA LEU A 71 27.48 0.74 -2.75
C LEU A 71 28.41 -0.46 -2.93
N ASP A 72 28.62 -1.21 -1.87
CA ASP A 72 29.38 -2.47 -1.95
C ASP A 72 28.55 -3.59 -2.62
N LYS A 73 29.22 -4.70 -2.93
CA LYS A 73 28.60 -5.84 -3.62
C LYS A 73 27.46 -6.48 -2.81
N ILE A 74 27.52 -6.44 -1.48
CA ILE A 74 26.51 -7.03 -0.60
C ILE A 74 25.25 -6.16 -0.64
N LEU A 75 25.40 -4.85 -0.48
CA LEU A 75 24.32 -3.87 -0.57
C LEU A 75 23.64 -3.91 -1.94
N VAL A 76 24.43 -3.90 -3.02
CA VAL A 76 23.90 -4.02 -4.38
C VAL A 76 23.10 -5.32 -4.55
N LYS A 77 23.59 -6.45 -4.01
CA LYS A 77 22.86 -7.73 -4.07
C LYS A 77 21.53 -7.66 -3.31
N ASN A 78 21.50 -7.06 -2.13
CA ASN A 78 20.30 -6.91 -1.32
C ASN A 78 19.27 -6.01 -2.01
N LEU A 79 19.70 -4.86 -2.54
CA LEU A 79 18.83 -3.95 -3.28
C LEU A 79 18.31 -4.58 -4.57
N LYS A 80 19.15 -5.35 -5.29
CA LYS A 80 18.71 -6.12 -6.46
C LYS A 80 17.63 -7.13 -6.08
N ARG A 81 17.74 -7.82 -4.94
CA ARG A 81 16.69 -8.73 -4.43
C ARG A 81 15.41 -7.96 -4.12
N TYR A 82 15.51 -6.83 -3.42
CA TYR A 82 14.41 -5.96 -3.04
C TYR A 82 13.60 -5.48 -4.26
N ILE A 83 14.26 -4.96 -5.30
CA ILE A 83 13.59 -4.48 -6.52
C ILE A 83 12.99 -5.66 -7.32
N ARG A 84 13.68 -6.81 -7.33
CA ARG A 84 13.17 -8.01 -8.02
C ARG A 84 11.94 -8.61 -7.36
N SER A 85 11.72 -8.41 -6.05
CA SER A 85 10.49 -8.80 -5.36
C SER A 85 9.28 -7.91 -5.69
N GLY A 86 9.43 -6.91 -6.57
CA GLY A 86 8.33 -6.04 -7.02
C GLY A 86 8.18 -4.77 -6.20
N LYS A 87 9.14 -4.47 -5.32
CA LYS A 87 9.15 -3.25 -4.50
C LYS A 87 9.77 -2.09 -5.29
N LYS A 88 9.50 -0.87 -4.82
CA LYS A 88 9.81 0.36 -5.56
C LYS A 88 11.04 1.08 -5.00
N ALA A 89 11.79 1.72 -5.87
CA ALA A 89 12.93 2.55 -5.50
C ALA A 89 12.82 3.96 -6.10
N VAL A 90 13.19 4.98 -5.33
CA VAL A 90 13.40 6.34 -5.81
C VAL A 90 14.88 6.63 -5.68
N VAL A 91 15.56 6.98 -6.77
CA VAL A 91 17.02 7.11 -6.77
C VAL A 91 17.45 8.39 -7.48
N PHE A 92 18.36 9.14 -6.86
CA PHE A 92 19.00 10.28 -7.49
C PHE A 92 20.25 9.87 -8.26
N ALA A 93 20.54 10.56 -9.35
CA ALA A 93 21.58 10.17 -10.29
C ALA A 93 22.98 10.20 -9.69
N GLY A 94 23.23 10.97 -8.62
CA GLY A 94 24.51 10.95 -7.90
C GLY A 94 24.83 9.57 -7.33
N VAL A 95 23.82 8.82 -6.88
CA VAL A 95 23.97 7.44 -6.41
C VAL A 95 24.46 6.53 -7.55
N LEU A 96 23.86 6.67 -8.74
CA LEU A 96 24.21 5.87 -9.92
C LEU A 96 25.56 6.32 -10.52
N ALA A 97 25.91 7.59 -10.39
CA ALA A 97 27.16 8.14 -10.90
C ALA A 97 28.39 7.53 -10.22
N ASN A 98 28.26 7.07 -8.97
CA ASN A 98 29.31 6.34 -8.26
C ASN A 98 29.66 4.98 -8.91
N ASP A 99 28.76 4.43 -9.72
CA ASP A 99 28.99 3.19 -10.47
C ASP A 99 29.59 3.43 -11.87
N LEU A 100 29.90 4.68 -12.24
CA LEU A 100 30.50 4.97 -13.54
C LEU A 100 31.99 4.67 -13.57
N ILE A 101 32.39 3.83 -14.53
CA ILE A 101 33.78 3.52 -14.87
C ILE A 101 34.02 4.06 -16.28
N ASN A 102 34.89 5.07 -16.42
CA ASN A 102 35.18 5.75 -17.69
C ASN A 102 33.93 6.26 -18.43
N GLY A 103 32.92 6.72 -17.68
CA GLY A 103 31.66 7.23 -18.24
C GLY A 103 30.65 6.15 -18.65
N THR A 104 30.93 4.88 -18.38
CA THR A 104 29.99 3.76 -18.60
C THR A 104 29.62 3.09 -17.28
N LEU A 105 28.39 2.61 -17.16
CA LEU A 105 27.93 1.91 -15.96
C LEU A 105 28.71 0.61 -15.76
N ASP A 106 29.15 0.36 -14.53
CA ASP A 106 29.70 -0.92 -14.09
C ASP A 106 28.68 -2.04 -14.36
N GLU A 107 29.14 -3.21 -14.83
CA GLU A 107 28.28 -4.37 -15.15
C GLU A 107 27.48 -4.83 -13.91
N ASP A 108 28.08 -4.69 -12.74
CA ASP A 108 27.47 -5.04 -11.46
C ASP A 108 26.57 -3.93 -10.90
N SER A 109 26.40 -2.80 -11.59
CA SER A 109 25.60 -1.66 -11.10
C SER A 109 24.14 -2.03 -10.78
N ILE A 110 23.57 -1.32 -9.81
CA ILE A 110 22.13 -1.36 -9.52
C ILE A 110 21.29 -0.72 -10.64
N ALA A 111 21.88 0.20 -11.42
CA ALA A 111 21.23 0.93 -12.51
C ALA A 111 20.45 0.02 -13.46
N TYR A 112 21.04 -1.10 -13.88
CA TYR A 112 20.39 -2.07 -14.76
C TYR A 112 19.14 -2.71 -14.16
N THR A 113 19.10 -2.88 -12.83
CA THR A 113 17.92 -3.44 -12.14
C THR A 113 16.81 -2.39 -11.98
N LEU A 114 17.17 -1.11 -11.94
CA LEU A 114 16.25 0.03 -12.04
C LEU A 114 15.78 0.27 -13.49
N GLY A 115 16.34 -0.47 -14.45
CA GLY A 115 16.05 -0.34 -15.88
C GLY A 115 16.80 0.80 -16.56
N ILE A 116 17.77 1.44 -15.90
CA ILE A 116 18.64 2.45 -16.51
C ILE A 116 19.64 1.74 -17.42
N THR A 117 19.68 2.19 -18.67
CA THR A 117 20.50 1.61 -19.74
C THR A 117 21.71 2.48 -20.08
N ASP A 118 21.56 3.79 -19.91
CA ASP A 118 22.60 4.78 -20.13
C ASP A 118 22.39 5.97 -19.18
N ILE A 119 23.49 6.59 -18.78
CA ILE A 119 23.51 7.80 -17.98
C ILE A 119 24.60 8.73 -18.52
N GLN A 120 24.20 9.94 -18.90
CA GLN A 120 25.08 10.89 -19.58
C GLN A 120 25.31 12.10 -18.69
N VAL A 121 26.58 12.43 -18.47
CA VAL A 121 26.98 13.55 -17.62
C VAL A 121 26.89 14.85 -18.41
N TYR A 122 26.21 15.85 -17.84
CA TYR A 122 26.09 17.18 -18.39
C TYR A 122 26.45 18.24 -17.35
N TYR A 123 26.97 19.37 -17.83
CA TYR A 123 27.35 20.50 -17.01
C TYR A 123 26.55 21.73 -17.39
N ASN A 124 26.16 22.52 -16.39
CA ASN A 124 25.43 23.78 -16.56
C ASN A 124 24.12 23.63 -17.36
N LEU A 125 23.34 22.60 -17.05
CA LEU A 125 22.01 22.45 -17.64
C LEU A 125 20.98 23.25 -16.85
N ARG A 126 19.85 23.53 -17.51
CA ARG A 126 18.67 24.06 -16.84
C ARG A 126 17.57 23.01 -16.80
N LEU A 127 16.97 22.85 -15.63
CA LEU A 127 15.71 22.14 -15.47
C LEU A 127 14.57 23.17 -15.51
N PRO A 128 13.76 23.21 -16.57
CA PRO A 128 12.56 24.03 -16.61
C PRO A 128 11.56 23.56 -15.53
N LEU A 129 11.11 24.48 -14.70
CA LEU A 129 10.04 24.27 -13.72
C LEU A 129 8.83 25.10 -14.14
N GLU A 130 7.67 24.90 -13.50
CA GLU A 130 6.41 25.54 -13.91
C GLU A 130 6.49 27.09 -13.95
N LYS A 131 7.18 27.69 -12.98
CA LYS A 131 7.26 29.16 -12.80
C LYS A 131 8.70 29.67 -12.68
N ASP A 132 9.68 28.79 -12.88
CA ASP A 132 11.09 29.07 -12.65
C ASP A 132 11.95 28.16 -13.53
N SER A 133 13.26 28.38 -13.55
CA SER A 133 14.21 27.44 -14.12
C SER A 133 15.36 27.24 -13.17
N LEU A 134 15.70 25.99 -12.91
CA LEU A 134 16.77 25.65 -12.00
C LEU A 134 18.07 25.40 -12.78
N GLU A 135 19.09 26.21 -12.51
CA GLU A 135 20.43 25.97 -13.04
C GLU A 135 21.13 24.88 -12.22
N LEU A 136 21.63 23.87 -12.93
CA LEU A 136 22.29 22.71 -12.35
C LEU A 136 23.74 22.67 -12.85
N PRO A 137 24.73 22.92 -11.97
CA PRO A 137 26.14 22.83 -12.33
C PRO A 137 26.51 21.44 -12.86
N LEU A 138 25.86 20.40 -12.33
CA LEU A 138 26.02 19.01 -12.70
C LEU A 138 24.65 18.33 -12.76
N ALA A 139 24.36 17.70 -13.89
CA ALA A 139 23.14 16.95 -14.12
C ALA A 139 23.42 15.71 -14.96
N TYR A 140 22.50 14.76 -14.94
CA TYR A 140 22.63 13.47 -15.59
C TYR A 140 21.40 13.21 -16.45
N GLY A 141 21.59 13.11 -17.76
CA GLY A 141 20.56 12.64 -18.66
C GLY A 141 20.36 11.14 -18.50
N LEU A 142 19.10 10.72 -18.42
CA LEU A 142 18.73 9.32 -18.13
C LEU A 142 18.16 8.63 -19.37
N ASN A 143 18.45 7.34 -19.52
CA ASN A 143 17.69 6.48 -20.43
C ASN A 143 17.17 5.24 -19.68
N GLN A 144 15.86 5.22 -19.44
CA GLN A 144 15.19 4.15 -18.68
C GLN A 144 14.33 3.27 -19.59
N ARG A 145 14.61 1.96 -19.57
CA ARG A 145 13.86 0.97 -20.34
C ARG A 145 12.39 0.94 -19.89
N LYS A 146 11.48 1.09 -20.85
CA LYS A 146 10.02 1.19 -20.61
C LYS A 146 9.67 2.29 -19.60
N GLY A 147 10.54 3.32 -19.50
CA GLY A 147 10.29 4.47 -18.64
C GLY A 147 9.36 5.47 -19.33
N ASN A 148 8.55 6.14 -18.53
CA ASN A 148 7.86 7.37 -18.89
C ASN A 148 8.74 8.55 -18.49
N GLU A 149 8.86 9.52 -19.39
CA GLU A 149 9.59 10.77 -19.15
C GLU A 149 8.66 11.74 -18.41
N LEU A 150 9.07 12.18 -17.22
CA LEU A 150 8.29 13.11 -16.39
C LEU A 150 8.78 14.55 -16.52
N ALA A 151 10.09 14.72 -16.74
CA ALA A 151 10.70 16.03 -16.97
C ALA A 151 11.92 15.89 -17.88
N VAL A 152 12.23 16.96 -18.61
CA VAL A 152 13.40 17.07 -19.49
C VAL A 152 14.19 18.33 -19.18
N PHE A 153 15.50 18.28 -19.39
CA PHE A 153 16.34 19.48 -19.35
C PHE A 153 16.17 20.32 -20.62
N ASP A 154 16.71 21.53 -20.62
CA ASP A 154 16.72 22.45 -21.76
C ASP A 154 17.36 21.86 -23.04
N ASN A 155 18.36 20.99 -22.88
CA ASN A 155 18.98 20.25 -23.98
C ASN A 155 18.15 19.05 -24.50
N LYS A 156 16.92 18.86 -23.98
CA LYS A 156 15.98 17.75 -24.26
C LYS A 156 16.41 16.38 -23.76
N SER A 157 17.47 16.28 -22.97
CA SER A 157 17.79 15.02 -22.27
C SER A 157 16.82 14.81 -21.10
N VAL A 158 16.51 13.55 -20.81
CA VAL A 158 15.52 13.20 -19.78
C VAL A 158 16.09 13.50 -18.40
N ALA A 159 15.37 14.36 -17.66
CA ALA A 159 15.74 14.78 -16.32
C ALA A 159 15.11 13.93 -15.24
N ILE A 160 13.87 13.47 -15.43
CA ILE A 160 13.19 12.59 -14.48
C ILE A 160 12.46 11.53 -15.29
N SER A 161 12.66 10.27 -14.92
CA SER A 161 11.99 9.14 -15.56
C SER A 161 11.45 8.17 -14.52
N MET A 162 10.35 7.50 -14.84
CA MET A 162 9.85 6.40 -14.01
C MET A 162 9.43 5.19 -14.81
N ASN A 163 9.60 3.99 -14.25
CA ASN A 163 8.92 2.77 -14.68
C ASN A 163 8.10 2.19 -13.53
N ASP A 164 7.70 0.91 -13.61
CA ASP A 164 6.92 0.23 -12.58
C ASP A 164 7.64 0.09 -11.23
N LYS A 165 8.98 0.13 -11.23
CA LYS A 165 9.82 -0.18 -10.07
C LYS A 165 10.74 0.94 -9.63
N ALA A 166 11.04 1.89 -10.50
CA ALA A 166 12.07 2.88 -10.26
C ALA A 166 11.64 4.26 -10.76
N LEU A 167 11.66 5.25 -9.87
CA LEU A 167 11.63 6.67 -10.17
C LEU A 167 13.06 7.20 -10.04
N VAL A 168 13.62 7.74 -11.11
CA VAL A 168 15.02 8.19 -11.14
C VAL A 168 15.09 9.66 -11.49
N TRP A 169 15.83 10.40 -10.66
CA TRP A 169 16.06 11.83 -10.80
C TRP A 169 17.46 12.07 -11.35
N GLY A 170 17.56 12.77 -12.48
CA GLY A 170 18.79 13.16 -13.16
C GLY A 170 19.59 14.25 -12.42
N ILE A 171 19.14 14.67 -11.25
CA ILE A 171 19.87 15.58 -10.36
C ILE A 171 20.81 14.73 -9.48
N SER A 172 22.02 15.22 -9.21
CA SER A 172 23.01 14.50 -8.40
C SER A 172 22.49 14.18 -7.00
N SER A 173 22.13 15.22 -6.26
CA SER A 173 21.43 15.19 -4.98
C SER A 173 20.70 16.54 -4.81
N LEU A 174 19.74 16.60 -3.90
CA LEU A 174 19.16 17.87 -3.46
C LEU A 174 20.02 18.43 -2.33
N ASP A 175 20.73 19.53 -2.58
CA ASP A 175 21.40 20.30 -1.55
C ASP A 175 20.46 21.34 -0.90
N GLU A 176 20.90 22.01 0.17
CA GLU A 176 20.09 23.01 0.88
C GLU A 176 19.65 24.19 0.00
N SER A 177 20.43 24.53 -1.03
CA SER A 177 20.10 25.61 -1.98
C SER A 177 18.96 25.18 -2.88
N LEU A 178 19.04 23.95 -3.43
CA LEU A 178 18.01 23.34 -4.27
C LEU A 178 16.73 23.07 -3.47
N ALA A 179 16.86 22.64 -2.22
CA ALA A 179 15.75 22.38 -1.31
C ALA A 179 14.88 23.62 -1.01
N LYS A 180 15.44 24.83 -1.13
CA LYS A 180 14.68 26.09 -0.94
C LYS A 180 13.78 26.41 -2.15
N ASN A 181 13.97 25.75 -3.29
CA ASN A 181 13.14 25.97 -4.46
C ASN A 181 11.79 25.26 -4.29
N ASN A 182 10.72 26.03 -4.07
CA ASN A 182 9.37 25.50 -3.89
C ASN A 182 8.85 24.76 -5.13
N CYS A 183 9.22 25.19 -6.34
CA CYS A 183 8.79 24.51 -7.57
C CYS A 183 9.45 23.13 -7.69
N LEU A 184 10.71 23.00 -7.26
CA LEU A 184 11.41 21.71 -7.23
C LEU A 184 10.80 20.75 -6.21
N LYS A 185 10.47 21.25 -5.00
CA LYS A 185 9.74 20.48 -3.98
C LYS A 185 8.38 20.00 -4.49
N GLN A 186 7.63 20.87 -5.15
CA GLN A 186 6.35 20.51 -5.77
C GLN A 186 6.52 19.44 -6.84
N LEU A 187 7.52 19.56 -7.71
CA LEU A 187 7.85 18.54 -8.71
C LEU A 187 8.24 17.21 -8.06
N PHE A 188 9.01 17.24 -6.98
CA PHE A 188 9.34 16.04 -6.20
C PHE A 188 8.10 15.34 -5.66
N CYS A 189 7.25 16.07 -4.94
CA CYS A 189 6.01 15.51 -4.40
C CYS A 189 5.06 15.02 -5.50
N GLN A 190 4.95 15.73 -6.62
CA GLN A 190 4.09 15.34 -7.74
C GLN A 190 4.57 14.04 -8.39
N THR A 191 5.85 13.95 -8.75
CA THR A 191 6.40 12.74 -9.39
C THR A 191 6.36 11.55 -8.44
N LEU A 192 6.58 11.76 -7.13
CA LEU A 192 6.44 10.72 -6.12
C LEU A 192 4.98 10.25 -5.99
N LYS A 193 4.01 11.18 -6.05
CA LYS A 193 2.58 10.88 -6.06
C LYS A 193 2.20 10.04 -7.29
N GLU A 194 2.62 10.45 -8.48
CA GLU A 194 2.38 9.71 -9.73
C GLU A 194 3.01 8.31 -9.73
N PHE A 195 4.19 8.17 -9.12
CA PHE A 195 4.91 6.91 -9.04
C PHE A 195 4.28 5.92 -8.04
N LEU A 196 3.76 6.42 -6.92
CA LEU A 196 3.25 5.58 -5.82
C LEU A 196 1.76 5.31 -5.91
N LEU A 197 0.96 6.27 -6.40
CA LEU A 197 -0.49 6.11 -6.52
C LEU A 197 -0.88 5.53 -7.87
N ASP A 198 -1.17 4.23 -7.87
CA ASP A 198 -1.70 3.56 -9.06
C ASP A 198 -3.20 3.81 -9.22
N LYS A 199 -3.55 4.88 -9.95
CA LYS A 199 -4.94 5.22 -10.25
C LYS A 199 -5.68 4.13 -11.02
N THR A 200 -4.97 3.25 -11.75
CA THR A 200 -5.60 2.15 -12.48
C THR A 200 -6.25 1.16 -11.51
N MET A 201 -5.67 0.94 -10.33
CA MET A 201 -6.29 0.13 -9.27
C MET A 201 -7.63 0.70 -8.80
N LEU A 202 -7.72 2.03 -8.62
CA LEU A 202 -8.98 2.68 -8.25
C LEU A 202 -10.01 2.61 -9.38
N GLU A 203 -9.59 2.76 -10.63
CA GLU A 203 -10.47 2.57 -11.78
C GLU A 203 -11.01 1.15 -11.88
N GLU A 204 -10.19 0.14 -11.65
CA GLU A 204 -10.60 -1.26 -11.63
C GLU A 204 -11.55 -1.55 -10.47
N ALA A 205 -11.23 -1.08 -9.26
CA ALA A 205 -12.11 -1.22 -8.09
C ALA A 205 -13.47 -0.57 -8.33
N GLN A 206 -13.49 0.65 -8.88
CA GLN A 206 -14.72 1.36 -9.23
C GLN A 206 -15.55 0.60 -10.26
N LYS A 207 -14.92 0.04 -11.30
CA LYS A 207 -15.60 -0.75 -12.37
C LYS A 207 -16.30 -2.01 -11.84
N LEU A 208 -15.83 -2.58 -10.72
CA LEU A 208 -16.45 -3.76 -10.13
C LEU A 208 -17.76 -3.45 -9.40
N VAL A 209 -17.97 -2.20 -8.96
CA VAL A 209 -19.16 -1.80 -8.20
C VAL A 209 -20.37 -1.70 -9.12
N SER A 210 -21.39 -2.52 -8.86
CA SER A 210 -22.70 -2.39 -9.51
C SER A 210 -23.56 -1.39 -8.74
N VAL A 211 -23.48 -0.11 -9.11
CA VAL A 211 -24.15 1.00 -8.39
C VAL A 211 -25.67 0.82 -8.33
N ASP A 212 -26.26 0.22 -9.37
CA ASP A 212 -27.69 -0.11 -9.45
C ASP A 212 -28.15 -1.14 -8.40
N LYS A 213 -27.22 -1.93 -7.87
CA LYS A 213 -27.49 -2.98 -6.85
C LYS A 213 -27.15 -2.53 -5.43
N LEU A 214 -26.63 -1.32 -5.25
CA LEU A 214 -26.31 -0.81 -3.93
C LEU A 214 -27.59 -0.50 -3.14
N PRO A 215 -27.64 -0.83 -1.84
CA PRO A 215 -28.70 -0.35 -0.97
C PRO A 215 -28.74 1.19 -0.97
N PRO A 216 -29.94 1.82 -0.92
CA PRO A 216 -30.06 3.28 -0.99
C PRO A 216 -29.27 4.03 0.10
N ASP A 217 -29.16 3.44 1.29
CA ASP A 217 -28.39 3.99 2.40
C ASP A 217 -26.87 3.88 2.20
N LYS A 218 -26.38 3.10 1.23
CA LYS A 218 -24.94 2.90 0.93
C LYS A 218 -24.44 3.69 -0.27
N ILE A 219 -25.32 4.31 -1.06
CA ILE A 219 -24.94 5.11 -2.23
C ILE A 219 -23.97 6.25 -1.86
N HIS A 220 -24.10 6.82 -0.64
CA HIS A 220 -23.20 7.87 -0.16
C HIS A 220 -21.72 7.41 -0.10
N LEU A 221 -21.46 6.13 0.21
CA LEU A 221 -20.11 5.57 0.27
C LEU A 221 -19.45 5.56 -1.12
N TYR A 222 -20.23 5.22 -2.16
CA TYR A 222 -19.74 5.26 -3.54
C TYR A 222 -19.40 6.69 -3.98
N ASN A 223 -20.26 7.66 -3.64
CA ASN A 223 -20.03 9.06 -3.97
C ASN A 223 -18.81 9.63 -3.22
N GLU A 224 -18.64 9.28 -1.94
CA GLU A 224 -17.43 9.62 -1.17
C GLU A 224 -16.18 9.02 -1.83
N ALA A 225 -16.20 7.74 -2.19
CA ALA A 225 -15.07 7.07 -2.85
C ALA A 225 -14.68 7.74 -4.18
N ALA A 226 -15.68 8.06 -5.02
CA ALA A 226 -15.48 8.73 -6.30
C ALA A 226 -14.91 10.15 -6.12
N LYS A 227 -15.44 10.92 -5.16
CA LYS A 227 -14.94 12.25 -4.83
C LYS A 227 -13.48 12.20 -4.38
N LEU A 228 -13.14 11.31 -3.44
CA LEU A 228 -11.77 11.17 -2.93
C LEU A 228 -10.78 10.82 -4.05
N LYS A 229 -11.19 9.97 -5.00
CA LYS A 229 -10.39 9.63 -6.19
C LYS A 229 -10.13 10.83 -7.09
N GLU A 230 -11.14 11.67 -7.33
CA GLU A 230 -11.02 12.86 -8.20
C GLU A 230 -10.10 13.93 -7.60
N GLU A 231 -10.10 14.07 -6.28
CA GLU A 231 -9.34 15.12 -5.58
C GLU A 231 -7.86 14.77 -5.33
N LEU A 232 -7.41 13.55 -5.62
CA LEU A 232 -6.03 13.07 -5.34
C LEU A 232 -4.94 13.98 -5.93
N ASP A 233 -5.15 14.51 -7.13
CA ASP A 233 -4.16 15.34 -7.81
C ASP A 233 -4.00 16.71 -7.16
N LEU A 234 -5.08 17.22 -6.55
CA LEU A 234 -5.12 18.54 -5.91
C LEU A 234 -4.56 18.52 -4.49
N MET A 235 -4.45 17.34 -3.88
CA MET A 235 -4.03 17.17 -2.50
C MET A 235 -2.51 17.07 -2.35
N GLU A 236 -2.05 17.44 -1.15
CA GLU A 236 -0.68 17.19 -0.72
C GLU A 236 -0.40 15.68 -0.62
N LEU A 237 0.88 15.30 -0.67
CA LEU A 237 1.29 13.91 -0.82
C LEU A 237 0.72 12.98 0.27
N GLY A 238 0.84 13.34 1.54
CA GLY A 238 0.33 12.52 2.65
C GLY A 238 -1.19 12.38 2.63
N GLN A 239 -1.91 13.47 2.34
CA GLN A 239 -3.37 13.46 2.20
C GLN A 239 -3.81 12.63 0.99
N ALA A 240 -3.06 12.68 -0.11
CA ALA A 240 -3.32 11.87 -1.30
C ALA A 240 -3.15 10.37 -0.99
N PHE A 241 -2.18 9.96 -0.17
CA PHE A 241 -2.08 8.58 0.30
C PHE A 241 -3.29 8.17 1.15
N ASP A 242 -3.66 8.98 2.14
CA ASP A 242 -4.82 8.73 2.99
C ASP A 242 -6.11 8.58 2.18
N ASN A 243 -6.33 9.47 1.21
CA ASN A 243 -7.53 9.47 0.41
C ASN A 243 -7.54 8.37 -0.65
N PHE A 244 -6.38 7.96 -1.16
CA PHE A 244 -6.26 6.81 -2.03
C PHE A 244 -6.67 5.52 -1.29
N ASP A 245 -6.12 5.30 -0.10
CA ASP A 245 -6.44 4.12 0.73
C ASP A 245 -7.91 4.11 1.13
N ARG A 246 -8.43 5.27 1.54
CA ARG A 246 -9.85 5.44 1.90
C ARG A 246 -10.77 5.19 0.70
N SER A 247 -10.48 5.77 -0.45
CA SER A 247 -11.25 5.58 -1.69
C SER A 247 -11.27 4.11 -2.10
N LEU A 248 -10.12 3.43 -2.08
CA LEU A 248 -10.03 2.01 -2.41
C LEU A 248 -10.84 1.14 -1.44
N SER A 249 -10.75 1.42 -0.14
CA SER A 249 -11.52 0.72 0.89
C SER A 249 -13.03 0.88 0.67
N LEU A 250 -13.50 2.10 0.41
CA LEU A 250 -14.91 2.38 0.16
C LEU A 250 -15.41 1.71 -1.13
N PHE A 251 -14.62 1.69 -2.21
CA PHE A 251 -14.99 0.95 -3.42
C PHE A 251 -15.12 -0.55 -3.14
N LYS A 252 -14.26 -1.13 -2.31
CA LYS A 252 -14.37 -2.53 -1.89
C LYS A 252 -15.65 -2.77 -1.07
N ASP A 253 -15.94 -1.93 -0.10
CA ASP A 253 -17.17 -2.03 0.69
C ASP A 253 -18.41 -1.95 -0.22
N CYS A 254 -18.43 -0.98 -1.14
CA CYS A 254 -19.51 -0.85 -2.12
C CYS A 254 -19.62 -2.09 -3.01
N TYR A 255 -18.49 -2.64 -3.47
CA TYR A 255 -18.50 -3.88 -4.23
C TYR A 255 -19.17 -5.00 -3.43
N LEU A 256 -18.79 -5.21 -2.16
CA LEU A 256 -19.37 -6.22 -1.29
C LEU A 256 -20.87 -6.00 -1.06
N TYR A 257 -21.31 -4.77 -0.82
CA TYR A 257 -22.73 -4.43 -0.67
C TYR A 257 -23.55 -4.64 -1.95
N SER A 258 -22.91 -4.53 -3.13
CA SER A 258 -23.57 -4.75 -4.42
C SER A 258 -23.77 -6.23 -4.77
N LEU A 259 -23.11 -7.14 -4.03
CA LEU A 259 -23.26 -8.57 -4.22
C LEU A 259 -24.58 -9.04 -3.60
N PRO A 260 -25.41 -9.80 -4.32
CA PRO A 260 -26.61 -10.37 -3.73
C PRO A 260 -26.22 -11.36 -2.64
N SER A 261 -26.76 -11.17 -1.43
CA SER A 261 -26.76 -12.24 -0.42
C SER A 261 -27.48 -13.44 -1.02
N ARG A 262 -26.79 -14.58 -1.16
CA ARG A 262 -27.45 -15.78 -1.69
C ARG A 262 -28.49 -16.24 -0.67
N THR A 263 -29.68 -16.60 -1.15
CA THR A 263 -30.84 -16.97 -0.33
C THR A 263 -30.63 -18.18 0.58
N GLN A 264 -29.57 -18.96 0.36
CA GLN A 264 -29.22 -20.15 1.14
C GLN A 264 -27.72 -20.20 1.46
N GLU A 265 -27.07 -19.06 1.65
CA GLU A 265 -25.68 -19.06 2.11
C GLU A 265 -25.64 -19.43 3.60
N THR A 266 -24.83 -20.44 3.93
CA THR A 266 -24.57 -20.80 5.32
C THR A 266 -23.79 -19.67 5.99
N ARG A 267 -24.44 -18.95 6.90
CA ARG A 267 -23.85 -17.90 7.72
C ARG A 267 -23.82 -18.44 9.13
N ALA A 268 -22.68 -19.03 9.48
CA ALA A 268 -22.54 -19.81 10.70
C ALA A 268 -21.61 -19.14 11.72
N MET A 269 -21.90 -19.37 13.01
CA MET A 269 -21.03 -18.93 14.10
C MET A 269 -20.85 -20.05 15.13
N TRP A 270 -19.66 -20.15 15.71
CA TRP A 270 -19.44 -20.93 16.93
C TRP A 270 -20.12 -20.24 18.11
N PHE A 271 -21.03 -20.94 18.77
CA PHE A 271 -21.85 -20.39 19.85
C PHE A 271 -21.51 -21.04 21.18
N ARG A 272 -20.89 -20.26 22.07
CA ARG A 272 -20.75 -20.61 23.48
C ARG A 272 -21.89 -19.95 24.26
N PRO A 273 -22.84 -20.70 24.82
CA PRO A 273 -24.04 -20.11 25.40
C PRO A 273 -23.76 -19.39 26.73
N PRO A 274 -24.47 -18.28 27.01
CA PRO A 274 -24.48 -17.68 28.34
C PRO A 274 -25.26 -18.54 29.35
N THR A 275 -25.18 -18.18 30.64
CA THR A 275 -25.62 -19.05 31.74
C THR A 275 -27.12 -19.03 32.05
N SER A 276 -27.90 -18.13 31.44
CA SER A 276 -29.35 -18.01 31.68
C SER A 276 -30.17 -18.14 30.41
N LYS A 277 -31.41 -18.62 30.54
CA LYS A 277 -32.36 -18.72 29.42
C LYS A 277 -32.56 -17.39 28.69
N SER A 278 -32.78 -16.30 29.43
CA SER A 278 -32.99 -14.98 28.83
C SER A 278 -31.78 -14.52 28.02
N ALA A 279 -30.57 -14.70 28.55
CA ALA A 279 -29.36 -14.31 27.84
C ALA A 279 -29.11 -15.19 26.60
N ILE A 280 -29.50 -16.47 26.65
CA ILE A 280 -29.46 -17.36 25.49
C ILE A 280 -30.40 -16.83 24.41
N THR A 281 -31.68 -16.57 24.73
CA THR A 281 -32.65 -16.01 23.79
C THR A 281 -32.17 -14.69 23.20
N ASP A 282 -31.75 -13.73 24.03
CA ASP A 282 -31.23 -12.43 23.56
C ASP A 282 -30.03 -12.59 22.61
N SER A 283 -29.18 -13.59 22.86
CA SER A 283 -28.02 -13.86 21.99
C SER A 283 -28.47 -14.46 20.65
N LEU A 284 -29.42 -15.40 20.67
CA LEU A 284 -29.96 -16.01 19.46
C LEU A 284 -30.70 -14.97 18.59
N ASP A 285 -31.50 -14.10 19.21
CA ASP A 285 -32.20 -13.01 18.51
C ASP A 285 -31.21 -12.07 17.82
N ARG A 286 -30.15 -11.65 18.51
CA ARG A 286 -29.09 -10.81 17.90
C ARG A 286 -28.38 -11.51 16.75
N LEU A 287 -28.11 -12.82 16.88
CA LEU A 287 -27.51 -13.59 15.79
C LEU A 287 -28.44 -13.63 14.57
N ALA A 288 -29.74 -13.81 14.78
CA ALA A 288 -30.75 -13.77 13.73
C ALA A 288 -30.86 -12.38 13.09
N GLU A 289 -30.86 -11.30 13.88
CA GLU A 289 -30.84 -9.91 13.39
C GLU A 289 -29.62 -9.60 12.51
N LEU A 290 -28.46 -10.19 12.85
CA LEU A 290 -27.23 -10.13 12.05
C LEU A 290 -27.26 -11.04 10.81
N GLY A 291 -28.32 -11.84 10.65
CA GLY A 291 -28.52 -12.76 9.52
C GLY A 291 -27.80 -14.11 9.66
N ILE A 292 -27.24 -14.44 10.81
CA ILE A 292 -26.69 -15.79 11.09
C ILE A 292 -27.83 -16.80 11.05
N ASN A 293 -27.67 -17.86 10.27
CA ASN A 293 -28.70 -18.88 10.03
C ASN A 293 -28.27 -20.31 10.41
N LEU A 294 -27.08 -20.44 11.00
CA LEU A 294 -26.56 -21.69 11.54
C LEU A 294 -25.69 -21.39 12.76
N ILE A 295 -25.80 -22.19 13.81
CA ILE A 295 -24.92 -22.10 14.97
C ILE A 295 -24.27 -23.45 15.24
N PHE A 296 -22.98 -23.42 15.58
CA PHE A 296 -22.25 -24.56 16.09
C PHE A 296 -22.15 -24.42 17.60
N VAL A 297 -23.07 -25.05 18.33
CA VAL A 297 -23.11 -24.98 19.78
C VAL A 297 -21.93 -25.75 20.37
N GLU A 298 -21.12 -25.08 21.18
CA GLU A 298 -20.05 -25.74 21.92
C GLU A 298 -20.67 -26.56 23.06
N THR A 299 -20.69 -27.89 22.90
CA THR A 299 -21.36 -28.80 23.85
C THR A 299 -20.43 -29.35 24.93
N LEU A 300 -19.11 -29.21 24.73
CA LEU A 300 -18.06 -29.69 25.61
C LEU A 300 -16.92 -28.67 25.62
N TRP A 301 -16.63 -28.09 26.78
CA TRP A 301 -15.45 -27.24 26.96
C TRP A 301 -14.89 -27.33 28.37
N GLU A 302 -13.57 -27.25 28.48
CA GLU A 302 -12.83 -27.40 29.74
C GLU A 302 -13.19 -28.70 30.49
N GLY A 303 -13.48 -29.77 29.75
CA GLY A 303 -13.77 -31.09 30.31
C GLY A 303 -15.15 -31.24 30.98
N MET A 304 -16.10 -30.34 30.70
CA MET A 304 -17.47 -30.41 31.23
C MET A 304 -18.51 -30.21 30.13
N LEU A 305 -19.69 -30.83 30.30
CA LEU A 305 -20.77 -30.75 29.32
C LEU A 305 -21.70 -29.57 29.53
N LEU A 306 -22.28 -29.10 28.42
CA LEU A 306 -23.39 -28.15 28.40
C LEU A 306 -24.68 -28.77 28.98
N TYR A 307 -24.94 -30.02 28.61
CA TYR A 307 -26.21 -30.73 28.86
C TYR A 307 -26.08 -31.76 30.01
N PRO A 308 -27.18 -32.11 30.68
CA PRO A 308 -27.19 -33.10 31.76
C PRO A 308 -27.08 -34.54 31.24
N ASN A 309 -26.84 -35.50 32.15
CA ASN A 309 -26.89 -36.94 31.88
C ASN A 309 -25.91 -37.49 30.82
N GLY A 310 -24.85 -36.74 30.49
CA GLY A 310 -23.79 -37.23 29.60
C GLY A 310 -22.71 -38.05 30.31
N PRO A 311 -21.68 -38.51 29.56
CA PRO A 311 -20.60 -39.36 30.10
C PRO A 311 -19.67 -38.66 31.10
N ILE A 312 -19.74 -37.33 31.19
CA ILE A 312 -18.99 -36.52 32.16
C ILE A 312 -19.95 -35.50 32.79
N SER A 313 -19.53 -34.90 33.91
CA SER A 313 -20.38 -33.95 34.64
C SER A 313 -20.79 -32.75 33.79
N GLN A 314 -22.05 -32.36 33.92
CA GLN A 314 -22.52 -31.07 33.44
C GLN A 314 -21.83 -29.94 34.21
N ARG A 315 -21.60 -28.83 33.51
CA ARG A 315 -21.12 -27.58 34.09
C ARG A 315 -22.00 -27.09 35.27
N PRO A 316 -21.40 -26.71 36.41
CA PRO A 316 -22.15 -26.33 37.61
C PRO A 316 -23.16 -25.19 37.41
N GLU A 317 -22.84 -24.22 36.55
CA GLU A 317 -23.68 -23.06 36.24
C GLU A 317 -24.99 -23.42 35.52
N PHE A 318 -25.08 -24.61 34.92
CA PHE A 318 -26.27 -25.07 34.20
C PHE A 318 -27.08 -26.12 34.98
N ARG A 319 -26.71 -26.42 36.23
CA ARG A 319 -27.40 -27.46 37.02
C ARG A 319 -28.89 -27.18 37.17
N GLY A 320 -29.70 -28.21 36.96
CA GLY A 320 -31.17 -28.11 37.01
C GLY A 320 -31.81 -27.57 35.73
N PHE A 321 -31.01 -27.40 34.67
CA PHE A 321 -31.43 -26.89 33.37
C PHE A 321 -30.67 -27.64 32.25
N ASP A 322 -31.32 -27.90 31.12
CA ASP A 322 -30.66 -28.36 29.90
C ASP A 322 -30.57 -27.21 28.89
N PRO A 323 -29.42 -26.52 28.80
CA PRO A 323 -29.23 -25.44 27.84
C PRO A 323 -29.19 -25.93 26.40
N LEU A 324 -28.70 -27.15 26.14
CA LEU A 324 -28.60 -27.66 24.77
C LEU A 324 -30.00 -27.89 24.19
N GLU A 325 -30.87 -28.55 24.96
CA GLU A 325 -32.27 -28.75 24.58
C GLU A 325 -32.98 -27.40 24.35
N PHE A 326 -32.75 -26.43 25.25
CA PHE A 326 -33.33 -25.10 25.12
C PHE A 326 -32.85 -24.37 23.86
N ILE A 327 -31.54 -24.38 23.59
CA ILE A 327 -30.97 -23.75 22.38
C ILE A 327 -31.50 -24.42 21.11
N ILE A 328 -31.60 -25.75 21.08
CA ILE A 328 -32.15 -26.49 19.93
C ILE A 328 -33.61 -26.10 19.69
N THR A 329 -34.37 -25.86 20.76
CA THR A 329 -35.79 -25.48 20.65
C THR A 329 -35.95 -24.04 20.15
N GLU A 330 -35.17 -23.10 20.70
CA GLU A 330 -35.27 -21.68 20.34
C GLU A 330 -34.65 -21.37 18.96
N ALA A 331 -33.68 -22.16 18.50
CA ALA A 331 -32.98 -21.92 17.24
C ALA A 331 -33.66 -22.54 16.00
N HIS A 332 -34.73 -23.34 16.16
CA HIS A 332 -35.49 -23.97 15.07
C HIS A 332 -36.79 -23.22 14.76
#